data_AF-A0A519VW60-F1
#
_entry.id   AF-A0A519VW60-F1
#
_cell.length_a   1.000
_cell.length_b   1.000
_cell.length_c   1.000
_cell.angle_alpha   90.00
_cell.angle_beta   90.00
_cell.angle_gamma   90.00
#
_symmetry.space_group_name_H-M   'P 1'
#
loop_
_entity.id
_entity.type
_entity.pdbx_description
1 polymer ?
#
loop_
_entity_poly.entity_id
_entity_poly.type
_entity_poly.pdbx_seq_one_letter_code
_entity_poly.pdbx_strand_id
1 'polypeptide(L)' 'MTFGIQPEHIEVIEQIKDKWDKVEVPGVPKSQQPNMLYSEALWKEVGKQIGLDPFTVCLYYFKHLEKKKEAC' A
#
# COMPACT_ATOMS: atom_id res chain seq x y z
N MET A 1 -3.79 -12.91 19.83
CA MET A 1 -3.49 -11.54 19.35
C MET A 1 -2.30 -11.63 18.41
N THR A 2 -2.52 -11.53 17.10
CA THR A 2 -1.47 -11.40 16.10
C THR A 2 -1.08 -9.92 16.05
N PHE A 3 0.15 -9.60 16.44
CA PHE A 3 0.70 -8.25 16.30
C PHE A 3 1.16 -8.06 14.84
N GLY A 4 0.60 -7.07 14.14
CA GLY A 4 1.00 -6.68 12.78
C GLY A 4 -0.04 -6.95 11.71
N ILE A 5 0.34 -6.74 10.44
CA ILE A 5 -0.51 -7.05 9.28
C ILE A 5 -0.52 -8.56 9.02
N GLN A 6 -1.67 -9.09 8.62
CA GLN A 6 -1.86 -10.49 8.27
C GLN A 6 -1.84 -10.65 6.74
N PRO A 7 -1.66 -11.87 6.20
CA PRO A 7 -1.66 -12.09 4.75
C PRO A 7 -2.89 -11.52 4.03
N GLU A 8 -4.08 -11.65 4.61
CA GLU A 8 -5.33 -11.09 4.10
C GLU A 8 -5.29 -9.56 4.00
N HIS A 9 -4.59 -8.89 4.91
CA HIS A 9 -4.39 -7.44 4.86
C HIS A 9 -3.45 -7.05 3.72
N ILE A 10 -2.44 -7.88 3.41
CA ILE A 10 -1.54 -7.64 2.28
C ILE A 10 -2.32 -7.70 0.97
N GLU A 11 -3.22 -8.66 0.80
CA GLU A 11 -4.07 -8.76 -0.39
C GLU A 11 -4.93 -7.49 -0.58
N VAL A 12 -5.52 -6.97 0.51
CA VAL A 12 -6.30 -5.72 0.47
C VAL A 12 -5.42 -4.53 0.06
N ILE A 13 -4.20 -4.43 0.61
CA ILE A 13 -3.26 -3.36 0.27
C ILE A 13 -2.91 -3.40 -1.22
N GLU A 14 -2.57 -4.57 -1.76
CA GLU A 14 -2.23 -4.74 -3.18
C GLU A 14 -3.42 -4.39 -4.10
N GLN A 15 -4.64 -4.79 -3.72
CA GLN A 15 -5.84 -4.46 -4.48
C GLN A 15 -6.13 -2.96 -4.51
N ILE A 16 -5.99 -2.26 -3.38
CA ILE A 16 -6.19 -0.82 -3.32
C ILE A 16 -5.07 -0.12 -4.10
N LYS A 17 -3.82 -0.53 -3.91
CA LYS A 17 -2.67 0.00 -4.66
C LYS A 17 -2.86 -0.14 -6.17
N ASP A 18 -3.27 -1.30 -6.66
CA ASP A 18 -3.52 -1.53 -8.09
C ASP A 18 -4.66 -0.64 -8.62
N LYS A 19 -5.71 -0.40 -7.83
CA LYS A 19 -6.76 0.56 -8.19
C LYS A 19 -6.20 1.96 -8.34
N TRP A 20 -5.38 2.42 -7.39
CA TRP A 20 -4.79 3.75 -7.39
C TRP A 20 -3.75 3.93 -8.51
N ASP A 21 -2.93 2.91 -8.78
CA ASP A 21 -1.96 2.93 -9.88
C ASP A 21 -2.64 2.97 -11.26
N LYS A 22 -3.89 2.50 -11.37
CA LYS A 22 -4.70 2.59 -12.59
C LYS A 22 -5.40 3.94 -12.77
N VAL A 23 -5.43 4.80 -11.74
CA VAL A 23 -6.00 6.13 -11.86
C VAL A 23 -5.05 7.00 -12.68
N GLU A 24 -5.38 7.17 -13.96
CA GLU A 24 -4.64 8.09 -14.82
C GLU A 24 -4.92 9.54 -14.40
N VAL A 25 -3.87 10.25 -14.00
CA VAL A 25 -3.95 11.69 -13.74
C VAL A 25 -4.00 12.41 -15.10
N PRO A 26 -5.08 13.17 -15.39
CA PRO A 26 -5.20 13.88 -16.66
C PRO A 26 -4.00 14.81 -16.88
N GLY A 27 -3.34 14.66 -18.03
CA GLY A 27 -2.17 15.49 -18.39
C GLY A 27 -0.83 15.00 -17.85
N VAL A 28 -0.77 13.88 -17.12
CA VAL A 28 0.49 13.28 -16.66
C VAL A 28 0.73 11.94 -17.38
N PRO A 29 1.82 11.79 -18.14
CA PRO A 29 2.17 10.52 -18.75
C PRO A 29 2.39 9.44 -17.69
N LYS A 30 2.02 8.17 -17.97
CA LYS A 30 2.20 7.05 -17.05
C LYS A 30 3.63 6.92 -16.50
N SER A 31 4.64 7.25 -17.30
CA SER A 31 6.05 7.22 -16.89
C SER A 31 6.42 8.27 -15.84
N GLN A 32 5.56 9.28 -15.63
CA GLN A 32 5.74 10.36 -14.65
C GLN A 32 4.67 10.31 -13.55
N GLN A 33 3.83 9.27 -13.51
CA GLN A 33 2.86 9.14 -12.43
C GLN A 33 3.58 8.88 -11.11
N PRO A 34 3.21 9.60 -10.04
CA PRO A 34 3.82 9.41 -8.73
C PRO A 34 3.52 7.99 -8.24
N ASN A 35 4.51 7.36 -7.60
CA ASN A 35 4.32 6.06 -7.00
C ASN A 35 3.34 6.18 -5.82
N MET A 36 2.13 5.62 -5.99
CA MET A 36 1.02 5.73 -5.04
C MET A 36 1.33 5.08 -3.69
N LEU A 37 2.36 4.22 -3.62
CA LEU A 37 2.88 3.62 -2.40
C LEU A 37 3.37 4.65 -1.37
N TYR A 38 3.75 5.86 -1.81
CA TYR A 38 4.14 6.97 -0.93
C TYR A 38 3.03 7.99 -0.72
N SER A 39 1.81 7.73 -1.21
CA SER A 39 0.66 8.60 -1.03
C SER A 39 0.04 8.40 0.36
N GLU A 40 -0.08 9.48 1.13
CA GLU A 40 -0.80 9.45 2.41
C GLU A 40 -2.28 9.08 2.22
N ALA A 41 -2.89 9.48 1.11
CA ALA A 41 -4.29 9.20 0.81
C ALA A 41 -4.56 7.70 0.64
N LEU A 42 -3.64 6.98 -0.01
CA LEU A 42 -3.69 5.53 -0.14
C LEU A 42 -3.66 4.86 1.23
N TRP A 43 -2.72 5.24 2.09
CA TRP A 43 -2.60 4.64 3.44
C TRP A 43 -3.78 4.96 4.35
N LYS A 44 -4.38 6.15 4.20
CA LYS A 44 -5.64 6.50 4.90
C LYS A 44 -6.79 5.59 4.48
N GLU A 45 -6.94 5.32 3.19
CA GLU A 45 -7.97 4.41 2.68
C GLU A 45 -7.74 2.97 3.15
N VAL A 46 -6.49 2.50 3.02
CA VAL A 46 -6.05 1.17 3.47
C VAL A 46 -6.32 0.99 4.97
N GLY A 47 -5.90 1.94 5.81
CA GLY A 47 -6.12 1.87 7.25
C GLY A 47 -7.61 1.82 7.61
N LYS A 48 -8.45 2.58 6.90
CA LYS A 48 -9.91 2.54 7.06
C LYS A 48 -10.51 1.19 6.69
N GLN A 49 -10.03 0.56 5.61
CA GLN A 49 -10.52 -0.75 5.16
C GLN A 49 -10.13 -1.88 6.13
N ILE A 50 -8.90 -1.84 6.65
CA ILE A 50 -8.35 -2.89 7.51
C ILE A 50 -8.73 -2.67 8.98
N GLY A 51 -9.15 -1.46 9.37
CA GLY A 51 -9.44 -1.10 10.75
C GLY A 51 -8.18 -0.90 11.59
N LEU A 52 -7.08 -0.48 10.95
CA LEU A 52 -5.79 -0.23 11.59
C LEU A 52 -5.33 1.19 11.31
N ASP A 53 -4.47 1.71 12.18
CA ASP A 53 -3.82 3.00 11.99
C ASP A 53 -3.02 3.03 10.66
N PRO A 54 -3.22 4.03 9.79
CA PRO A 54 -2.55 4.12 8.47
C PRO A 54 -1.03 4.00 8.54
N PHE A 55 -0.41 4.65 9.52
CA PHE A 55 1.04 4.65 9.69
C PHE A 55 1.54 3.26 10.09
N THR A 56 0.81 2.60 10.99
CA THR A 56 1.08 1.22 11.39
C THR A 56 1.01 0.26 10.20
N VAL A 57 -0.05 0.33 9.39
CA VAL A 57 -0.20 -0.55 8.21
C VAL A 57 0.93 -0.31 7.20
N CYS A 58 1.23 0.94 6.93
CA CYS A 58 2.33 1.38 6.07
C CYS A 58 3.67 0.77 6.52
N LEU A 59 4.05 0.93 7.79
CA LEU A 59 5.31 0.39 8.33
C LEU A 59 5.43 -1.12 8.17
N TYR A 60 4.38 -1.86 8.52
CA TYR A 60 4.40 -3.32 8.41
C TYR A 60 4.48 -3.78 6.96
N TYR A 61 3.84 -3.07 6.04
CA TYR A 61 3.88 -3.41 4.62
C TYR A 61 5.24 -3.10 3.99
N PHE A 62 5.87 -1.97 4.33
CA PHE A 62 7.25 -1.70 3.91
C PHE A 62 8.22 -2.76 4.41
N LYS A 63 8.09 -3.18 5.68
CA LYS A 63 8.88 -4.28 6.24
C LYS A 63 8.65 -5.60 5.50
N HIS A 64 7.42 -5.87 5.05
CA HIS A 64 7.12 -7.03 4.20
C HIS A 64 7.84 -6.95 2.85
N LEU A 65 7.84 -5.78 2.20
CA LEU A 65 8.54 -5.57 0.93
C LEU A 65 10.06 -5.73 1.05
N GLU A 66 10.67 -5.25 2.14
CA GLU A 66 12.10 -5.44 2.40
C GLU A 66 12.45 -6.92 2.55
N LYS A 67 11.69 -7.66 3.37
CA LYS A 67 11.86 -9.11 3.51
C LYS A 67 11.73 -9.86 2.19
N LYS A 68 10.82 -9.42 1.32
CA LYS A 68 10.65 -10.01 -0.01
C LYS A 68 11.83 -9.74 -0.93
N LYS A 69 12.49 -8.58 -0.81
CA LYS A 69 13.72 -8.24 -1.57
C LYS A 69 14.92 -9.04 -1.09
N GLU A 70 15.07 -9.28 0.21
CA GLU A 70 16.18 -10.06 0.77
C GLU A 70 16.07 -11.57 0.46
N ALA A 71 14.86 -12.06 0.20
CA ALA A 71 14.60 -13.46 -0.14
C ALA A 71 14.79 -13.80 -1.64
N CYS A 72 15.17 -12.82 -2.47
CA CYS A 72 15.29 -12.93 -3.93
C CYS A 72 16.75 -12.71 -4.36
#